data_AF-A0A1F3T6J4-F1
#
_entry.id   AF-A0A1F3T6J4-F1
#
_cell.length_a   1.000
_cell.length_b   1.000
_cell.length_c   1.000
_cell.angle_alpha   90.00
_cell.angle_beta   90.00
_cell.angle_gamma   90.00
#
_symmetry.space_group_name_H-M   'P 1'
#
loop_
_entity.id
_entity.type
_entity.pdbx_description
1 polymer ?
#
loop_
_entity_poly.entity_id
_entity_poly.type
_entity_poly.pdbx_seq_one_letter_code
_entity_poly.pdbx_strand_id
1 'polypeptide(L)'
;MSLLRRISFLLLLTGTGLPPALAKDVSIEWQEIPGASEYEFEIQATRASKAKEYRLDSPKWNGDLPYGVYSYRIRALDRRKRAGIWSDPQPVAVMPPAPTPQKPEDGTRLKLYHPKATTTLSWMPVKGAKEYQIEVFRAGKPHLDQMVKTSSVDLGALPPGSYTWKVRAVLKPPKRAPANFDGRSWISDPSDESEFRIERAYLERPVLLGPMGILPPPMGGELTFVWKTVEGADKYELRIVRTPGLANPAAFSGALSKAKPSIITAKDGEESVKLHLPEGSYVWQVRALASLSTTESHAGPENRSSFELNPNAVFARGAGYVALSTMLAPYSYEIISPSANRRGATSSTAMTIRGSGDYWPWPQWGIGAAAELTSFSLNRENFNRFTGELMAKYQSSISRDRFGWFLAPKLGIEARQYLSVLPERAAETLLAMGASAGIDIRKQLSEKWSVSGKFAYFMPLSLSGNAESITGDASYRNASLGIQGQYWLNKNIGLSAGMYAEKRSISYLPPGTTAAEQLFMDGTYFFGSIIYSFTK
;
A
#
# COMPACT_ATOMS: atom_id res chain seq x y z
N MET A 1 21.36 -30.19 11.29
CA MET A 1 21.61 -29.05 12.20
C MET A 1 20.28 -28.43 12.60
N SER A 2 19.93 -28.56 13.89
CA SER A 2 19.00 -27.73 14.70
C SER A 2 17.56 -27.49 14.16
N LEU A 3 16.57 -28.35 14.45
CA LEU A 3 15.64 -28.36 15.61
C LEU A 3 14.70 -27.13 15.74
N LEU A 4 13.38 -27.27 15.49
CA LEU A 4 12.27 -27.66 16.43
C LEU A 4 11.80 -26.48 17.32
N ARG A 5 10.54 -26.01 17.32
CA ARG A 5 9.36 -26.70 17.89
C ARG A 5 8.04 -26.01 17.48
N ARG A 6 7.12 -26.78 16.89
CA ARG A 6 5.67 -26.63 17.12
C ARG A 6 5.36 -27.30 18.44
N ILE A 7 4.77 -26.58 19.39
CA ILE A 7 4.25 -27.17 20.63
C ILE A 7 2.77 -27.45 20.40
N SER A 8 2.47 -28.71 20.08
CA SER A 8 1.14 -29.29 20.26
C SER A 8 0.97 -29.59 21.76
N PHE A 9 0.04 -28.93 22.43
CA PHE A 9 -0.32 -29.28 23.80
C PHE A 9 -1.19 -30.55 23.77
N LEU A 10 -0.54 -31.68 24.01
CA LEU A 10 -1.19 -32.94 24.33
C LEU A 10 -1.70 -32.85 25.77
N LEU A 11 -3.03 -32.76 25.95
CA LEU A 11 -3.66 -32.75 27.26
C LEU A 11 -3.60 -34.18 27.83
N LEU A 12 -2.55 -34.50 28.59
CA LEU A 12 -2.55 -35.69 29.45
C LEU A 12 -3.56 -35.46 30.58
N LEU A 13 -4.68 -36.18 30.52
CA LEU A 13 -5.50 -36.44 31.70
C LEU A 13 -4.70 -37.37 32.63
N THR A 14 -3.98 -36.80 33.58
CA THR A 14 -3.61 -37.50 34.81
C THR A 14 -4.59 -37.10 35.90
N GLY A 15 -5.26 -38.11 36.46
CA GLY A 15 -6.27 -37.95 37.48
C GLY A 15 -5.75 -37.35 38.79
N THR A 16 -6.72 -36.76 39.49
CA THR A 16 -6.80 -36.56 40.94
C THR A 16 -5.70 -35.74 41.60
N GLY A 17 -6.00 -34.44 41.70
CA GLY A 17 -5.33 -33.50 42.59
C GLY A 17 -5.88 -32.10 42.37
N LEU A 18 -7.19 -31.89 42.63
CA LEU A 18 -7.72 -30.53 42.79
C LEU A 18 -6.82 -29.81 43.81
N PRO A 19 -6.28 -28.61 43.52
CA PRO A 19 -5.58 -27.84 44.54
C PRO A 19 -6.52 -27.67 45.74
N PRO A 20 -6.00 -27.71 46.99
CA PRO A 20 -6.83 -27.61 48.19
C PRO A 20 -7.73 -26.39 48.03
N ALA A 21 -9.04 -26.63 48.10
CA ALA A 21 -10.01 -25.56 48.09
C ALA A 21 -9.60 -24.58 49.18
N LEU A 22 -9.34 -23.32 48.82
CA LEU A 22 -9.02 -22.21 49.72
C LEU A 22 -9.98 -22.26 50.92
N ALA A 23 -9.53 -22.86 52.01
CA ALA A 23 -10.29 -23.08 53.20
C ALA A 23 -9.76 -22.12 54.26
N LYS A 24 -10.68 -21.53 55.02
CA LYS A 24 -10.37 -20.63 56.12
C LYS A 24 -10.52 -21.41 57.42
N ASP A 25 -9.64 -21.16 58.37
CA ASP A 25 -9.83 -21.62 59.73
C ASP A 25 -11.03 -20.89 60.34
N VAL A 26 -12.00 -21.67 60.82
CA VAL A 26 -13.26 -21.19 61.38
C VAL A 26 -13.42 -21.74 62.77
N SER A 27 -13.53 -20.84 63.76
CA SER A 27 -13.86 -21.16 65.14
C SER A 27 -15.31 -20.78 65.42
N ILE A 28 -16.11 -21.77 65.86
CA ILE A 28 -17.49 -21.57 66.31
C ILE A 28 -17.54 -21.95 67.78
N GLU A 29 -17.93 -21.00 68.61
CA GLU A 29 -18.06 -21.15 70.06
C GLU A 29 -19.51 -20.92 70.45
N TRP A 30 -19.97 -21.66 71.46
CA TRP A 30 -21.30 -21.48 72.04
C TRP A 30 -21.23 -21.51 73.56
N GLN A 31 -22.33 -21.10 74.18
CA GLN A 31 -22.45 -21.13 75.63
C GLN A 31 -22.52 -22.58 76.12
N GLU A 32 -21.77 -22.89 77.18
CA GLU A 32 -21.81 -24.19 77.83
C GLU A 32 -23.23 -24.51 78.33
N ILE A 33 -23.74 -25.68 77.95
CA ILE A 33 -25.07 -26.16 78.34
C ILE A 33 -24.96 -26.91 79.68
N PRO A 34 -25.63 -26.45 80.76
CA PRO A 34 -25.56 -27.11 82.06
C PRO A 34 -25.92 -28.60 82.00
N GLY A 35 -25.06 -29.45 82.58
CA GLY A 35 -25.25 -30.90 82.62
C GLY A 35 -24.82 -31.64 81.34
N ALA A 36 -24.32 -30.93 80.31
CA ALA A 36 -23.68 -31.55 79.16
C ALA A 36 -22.34 -32.18 79.56
N SER A 37 -22.06 -33.38 79.04
CA SER A 37 -20.73 -34.01 79.12
C SER A 37 -19.97 -33.97 77.80
N GLU A 38 -20.68 -33.88 76.67
CA GLU A 38 -20.16 -33.77 75.32
C GLU A 38 -21.18 -32.99 74.46
N TYR A 39 -20.79 -32.61 73.25
CA TYR A 39 -21.63 -31.98 72.24
C TYR A 39 -21.56 -32.74 70.93
N GLU A 40 -22.66 -32.74 70.18
CA GLU A 40 -22.67 -33.06 68.77
C GLU A 40 -22.84 -31.76 67.97
N PHE A 41 -21.96 -31.55 67.01
CA PHE A 41 -21.93 -30.39 66.12
C PHE A 41 -22.11 -30.88 64.69
N GLU A 42 -23.12 -30.33 64.00
CA GLU A 42 -23.39 -30.63 62.61
C GLU A 42 -23.16 -29.36 61.78
N ILE A 43 -22.39 -29.47 60.70
CA ILE A 43 -22.21 -28.39 59.71
C ILE A 43 -22.42 -28.89 58.30
N GLN A 44 -23.19 -28.13 57.53
CA GLN A 44 -23.53 -28.44 56.15
C GLN A 44 -23.23 -27.25 55.26
N ALA A 45 -22.36 -27.44 54.26
CA ALA A 45 -22.26 -26.49 53.16
C ALA A 45 -23.61 -26.45 52.45
N THR A 46 -24.17 -25.28 52.14
CA THR A 46 -25.57 -25.23 51.68
C THR A 46 -25.80 -25.84 50.28
N ARG A 47 -24.75 -26.33 49.61
CA ARG A 47 -24.82 -27.13 48.36
C ARG A 47 -24.52 -28.63 48.56
N ALA A 48 -24.13 -29.06 49.75
CA ALA A 48 -23.81 -30.46 50.04
C ALA A 48 -25.07 -31.25 50.39
N SER A 49 -25.15 -32.49 49.91
CA SER A 49 -26.25 -33.41 50.20
C SER A 49 -26.17 -34.04 51.59
N LYS A 50 -25.01 -34.00 52.24
CA LYS A 50 -24.77 -34.54 53.58
C LYS A 50 -24.11 -33.48 54.46
N ALA A 51 -24.55 -33.42 55.70
CA ALA A 51 -23.87 -32.66 56.73
C ALA A 51 -22.66 -33.44 57.26
N LYS A 52 -21.67 -32.72 57.79
CA LYS A 52 -20.57 -33.29 58.56
C LYS A 52 -20.91 -33.20 60.03
N GLU A 53 -20.76 -34.29 60.76
CA GLU A 53 -21.04 -34.39 62.19
C GLU A 53 -19.75 -34.61 62.97
N TYR A 54 -19.65 -33.98 64.13
CA TYR A 54 -18.50 -34.02 65.02
C TYR A 54 -18.98 -34.22 66.46
N ARG A 55 -18.22 -34.99 67.24
CA ARG A 55 -18.37 -35.08 68.70
C ARG A 55 -17.26 -34.28 69.37
N LEU A 56 -17.64 -33.46 70.34
CA LEU A 56 -16.77 -32.45 70.94
C LEU A 56 -16.92 -32.45 72.46
N ASP A 57 -15.80 -32.41 73.16
CA ASP A 57 -15.76 -32.44 74.63
C ASP A 57 -15.78 -31.02 75.25
N SER A 58 -15.87 -30.00 74.39
CA SER A 58 -15.90 -28.58 74.77
C SER A 58 -16.91 -27.84 73.91
N PRO A 59 -17.44 -26.68 74.35
CA PRO A 59 -18.43 -25.91 73.60
C PRO A 59 -17.80 -25.07 72.47
N LYS A 60 -16.89 -25.68 71.72
CA LYS A 60 -16.11 -25.07 70.65
C LYS A 60 -15.83 -26.07 69.54
N TRP A 61 -15.96 -25.61 68.30
CA TRP A 61 -15.54 -26.32 67.10
C TRP A 61 -14.53 -25.46 66.31
N ASN A 62 -13.44 -26.07 65.85
CA ASN A 62 -12.52 -25.46 64.90
C ASN A 62 -12.42 -26.34 63.66
N GLY A 63 -12.31 -25.72 62.49
CA GLY A 63 -11.99 -26.47 61.29
C GLY A 63 -11.90 -25.63 60.03
N ASP A 64 -11.25 -26.22 59.03
CA ASP A 64 -11.06 -25.60 57.73
C ASP A 64 -12.32 -25.73 56.87
N LEU A 65 -12.90 -24.59 56.53
CA LEU A 65 -14.07 -24.50 55.65
C LEU A 65 -13.73 -23.76 54.35
N PRO A 66 -14.01 -24.34 53.18
CA PRO A 66 -13.98 -23.61 51.91
C PRO A 66 -14.90 -22.39 51.93
N TYR A 67 -14.63 -21.40 51.09
CA TYR A 67 -15.53 -20.24 50.96
C TYR A 67 -16.96 -20.63 50.58
N GLY A 68 -17.92 -20.01 51.24
CA GLY A 68 -19.33 -20.27 51.00
C GLY A 68 -20.21 -20.04 52.22
N VAL A 69 -21.51 -20.28 52.02
CA VAL A 69 -22.49 -20.26 53.09
C VAL A 69 -22.68 -21.67 53.63
N TYR A 70 -22.73 -21.78 54.94
CA TYR A 70 -22.95 -23.01 55.68
C TYR A 70 -24.10 -22.82 56.66
N SER A 71 -24.72 -23.93 57.03
CA SER A 71 -25.65 -24.02 58.13
C SER A 71 -25.03 -24.94 59.18
N TYR A 72 -25.04 -24.54 60.45
CA TYR A 72 -24.62 -25.39 61.55
C TYR A 72 -25.69 -25.50 62.63
N ARG A 73 -25.69 -26.60 63.37
CA ARG A 73 -26.53 -26.81 64.56
C ARG A 73 -25.77 -27.61 65.60
N ILE A 74 -26.18 -27.45 66.86
CA ILE A 74 -25.53 -28.10 68.00
C ILE A 74 -26.56 -28.80 68.89
N ARG A 75 -26.17 -29.88 69.57
CA ARG A 75 -26.93 -30.46 70.69
C ARG A 75 -25.99 -30.97 71.77
N ALA A 76 -26.44 -30.92 73.02
CA ALA A 76 -25.71 -31.49 74.16
C ALA A 76 -25.97 -33.00 74.30
N LEU A 77 -24.98 -33.72 74.81
CA LEU A 77 -25.08 -35.10 75.30
C LEU A 77 -24.89 -35.09 76.82
N ASP A 78 -25.81 -35.70 77.58
CA ASP A 78 -25.64 -35.82 79.03
C ASP A 78 -24.56 -36.86 79.41
N ARG A 79 -24.26 -37.02 80.70
CA ARG A 79 -23.27 -38.01 81.20
C ARG A 79 -23.57 -39.46 80.79
N ARG A 80 -24.82 -39.78 80.43
CA ARG A 80 -25.26 -41.10 79.95
C ARG A 80 -25.31 -41.16 78.41
N LYS A 81 -24.72 -40.18 77.72
CA LYS A 81 -24.70 -40.05 76.25
C LYS A 81 -26.08 -39.94 75.62
N ARG A 82 -27.08 -39.43 76.36
CA ARG A 82 -28.41 -39.14 75.83
C ARG A 82 -28.39 -37.79 75.13
N ALA A 83 -28.84 -37.77 73.88
CA ALA A 83 -28.88 -36.57 73.06
C ALA A 83 -30.05 -35.65 73.43
N GLY A 84 -29.74 -34.36 73.60
CA GLY A 84 -30.71 -33.29 73.68
C GLY A 84 -31.32 -32.92 72.33
N ILE A 85 -32.17 -31.90 72.35
CA ILE A 85 -32.78 -31.33 71.14
C ILE A 85 -31.71 -30.53 70.38
N TRP A 86 -31.70 -30.65 69.06
CA TRP A 86 -30.87 -29.80 68.20
C TRP A 86 -31.28 -28.33 68.30
N SER A 87 -30.30 -27.43 68.29
CA SER A 87 -30.55 -26.01 68.09
C SER A 87 -31.19 -25.76 66.72
N ASP A 88 -31.86 -24.61 66.59
CA ASP A 88 -32.22 -24.10 65.27
C ASP A 88 -30.95 -23.93 64.41
N PRO A 89 -31.01 -24.25 63.10
CA PRO A 89 -29.87 -24.08 62.22
C PRO A 89 -29.42 -22.61 62.15
N GLN A 90 -28.13 -22.37 62.34
CA GLN A 90 -27.52 -21.05 62.29
C GLN A 90 -26.68 -20.87 61.03
N PRO A 91 -26.73 -19.69 60.37
CA PRO A 91 -25.89 -19.41 59.23
C PRO A 91 -24.47 -19.05 59.64
N VAL A 92 -23.49 -19.54 58.89
CA VAL A 92 -22.12 -19.03 58.91
C VAL A 92 -21.63 -18.85 57.48
N ALA A 93 -21.05 -17.69 57.19
CA ALA A 93 -20.48 -17.39 55.88
C ALA A 93 -18.96 -17.33 55.98
N VAL A 94 -18.30 -18.20 55.22
CA VAL A 94 -16.85 -18.23 55.11
C VAL A 94 -16.48 -17.36 53.92
N MET A 95 -16.09 -16.13 54.23
CA MET A 95 -15.90 -15.09 53.23
C MET A 95 -14.69 -15.36 52.34
N PRO A 96 -14.84 -15.25 51.01
CA PRO A 96 -13.72 -15.32 50.08
C PRO A 96 -12.79 -14.11 50.22
N PRO A 97 -11.57 -14.17 49.64
CA PRO A 97 -10.76 -12.97 49.46
C PRO A 97 -11.50 -11.96 48.58
N ALA A 98 -11.06 -10.70 48.67
CA ALA A 98 -11.54 -9.66 47.79
C ALA A 98 -11.34 -10.05 46.30
N PRO A 99 -12.30 -9.74 45.40
CA PRO A 99 -12.11 -9.98 43.98
C PRO A 99 -10.92 -9.19 43.42
N THR A 100 -10.25 -9.72 42.41
CA THR A 100 -9.11 -9.05 41.77
C THR A 100 -9.53 -8.35 40.48
N PRO A 101 -9.44 -7.01 40.38
CA PRO A 101 -9.66 -6.26 39.14
C PRO A 101 -8.78 -6.78 38.00
N GLN A 102 -9.30 -6.80 36.77
CA GLN A 102 -8.57 -7.25 35.58
C GLN A 102 -8.58 -6.23 34.46
N LYS A 103 -9.75 -5.68 34.10
CA LYS A 103 -9.87 -4.66 33.07
C LYS A 103 -10.78 -3.51 33.52
N PRO A 104 -10.46 -2.28 33.13
CA PRO A 104 -9.16 -1.83 32.58
C PRO A 104 -8.00 -2.16 33.54
N GLU A 105 -6.79 -2.31 33.02
CA GLU A 105 -5.62 -2.46 33.88
C GLU A 105 -5.44 -1.18 34.71
N ASP A 106 -4.92 -1.33 35.93
CA ASP A 106 -4.76 -0.20 36.82
C ASP A 106 -3.88 0.91 36.23
N GLY A 107 -4.34 2.16 36.33
CA GLY A 107 -3.69 3.33 35.74
C GLY A 107 -3.87 3.50 34.22
N THR A 108 -4.66 2.65 33.56
CA THR A 108 -4.85 2.72 32.10
C THR A 108 -5.50 4.02 31.65
N ARG A 109 -5.02 4.58 30.53
CA ARG A 109 -5.67 5.67 29.81
C ARG A 109 -6.42 5.13 28.59
N LEU A 110 -7.74 5.16 28.65
CA LEU A 110 -8.63 4.75 27.57
C LEU A 110 -8.90 5.95 26.65
N LYS A 111 -8.28 5.93 25.46
CA LYS A 111 -8.61 6.87 24.38
C LYS A 111 -9.82 6.34 23.60
N LEU A 112 -10.94 7.05 23.66
CA LEU A 112 -12.16 6.69 22.96
C LEU A 112 -12.38 7.63 21.77
N TYR A 113 -12.46 7.05 20.56
CA TYR A 113 -12.64 7.77 19.30
C TYR A 113 -14.10 7.81 18.83
N HIS A 114 -14.96 6.94 19.38
CA HIS A 114 -16.39 6.92 19.10
C HIS A 114 -17.20 7.54 20.27
N PRO A 115 -18.13 8.49 20.03
CA PRO A 115 -18.88 9.16 21.10
C PRO A 115 -19.72 8.25 22.00
N LYS A 116 -20.14 7.10 21.47
CA LYS A 116 -20.90 6.05 22.18
C LYS A 116 -20.05 4.84 22.61
N ALA A 117 -18.72 4.92 22.53
CA ALA A 117 -17.86 3.81 22.97
C ALA A 117 -18.09 3.48 24.44
N THR A 118 -18.25 2.19 24.73
CA THR A 118 -18.58 1.73 26.08
C THR A 118 -17.33 1.29 26.84
N THR A 119 -17.39 1.32 28.16
CA THR A 119 -16.31 0.87 29.05
C THR A 119 -16.77 -0.33 29.85
N THR A 120 -16.10 -1.46 29.67
CA THR A 120 -16.38 -2.68 30.42
C THR A 120 -15.38 -2.84 31.56
N LEU A 121 -15.89 -3.08 32.77
CA LEU A 121 -15.09 -3.54 33.89
C LEU A 121 -15.10 -5.06 33.95
N SER A 122 -13.99 -5.68 34.32
CA SER A 122 -13.93 -7.12 34.60
C SER A 122 -12.98 -7.44 35.73
N TRP A 123 -13.27 -8.50 36.47
CA TRP A 123 -12.49 -8.99 37.59
C TRP A 123 -12.44 -10.51 37.58
N MET A 124 -11.51 -11.08 38.35
CA MET A 124 -11.40 -12.52 38.51
C MET A 124 -12.64 -13.07 39.23
N PRO A 125 -13.33 -14.09 38.67
CA PRO A 125 -14.48 -14.72 39.33
C PRO A 125 -14.12 -15.29 40.71
N VAL A 126 -14.91 -14.95 41.72
CA VAL A 126 -14.77 -15.44 43.09
C VAL A 126 -15.64 -16.68 43.30
N LYS A 127 -15.01 -17.79 43.72
CA LYS A 127 -15.73 -19.04 43.99
C LYS A 127 -16.72 -18.85 45.14
N GLY A 128 -17.96 -19.26 44.91
CA GLY A 128 -19.03 -19.17 45.92
C GLY A 128 -19.86 -17.89 45.82
N ALA A 129 -19.32 -16.81 45.23
CA ALA A 129 -20.05 -15.58 44.97
C ALA A 129 -21.29 -15.84 44.11
N LYS A 130 -22.40 -15.20 44.47
CA LYS A 130 -23.66 -15.23 43.73
C LYS A 130 -23.87 -13.96 42.93
N GLU A 131 -23.44 -12.86 43.50
CA GLU A 131 -23.47 -11.54 42.90
C GLU A 131 -22.17 -10.81 43.27
N TYR A 132 -21.94 -9.68 42.63
CA TYR A 132 -20.88 -8.74 42.95
C TYR A 132 -21.49 -7.36 43.10
N GLN A 133 -21.01 -6.61 44.09
CA GLN A 133 -21.30 -5.19 44.23
C GLN A 133 -20.15 -4.41 43.60
N ILE A 134 -20.44 -3.53 42.65
CA ILE A 134 -19.47 -2.67 41.99
C ILE A 134 -19.76 -1.24 42.40
N GLU A 135 -18.75 -0.59 42.97
CA GLU A 135 -18.76 0.84 43.23
C GLU A 135 -17.79 1.52 42.27
N VAL A 136 -18.27 2.52 41.54
CA VAL A 136 -17.45 3.35 40.66
C VAL A 136 -17.52 4.78 41.17
N PHE A 137 -16.37 5.42 41.28
CA PHE A 137 -16.22 6.81 41.66
C PHE A 137 -15.65 7.59 40.48
N ARG A 138 -16.10 8.84 40.30
CA ARG A 138 -15.55 9.78 39.32
C ARG A 138 -15.02 10.99 40.06
N ALA A 139 -13.73 11.28 39.90
CA ALA A 139 -13.06 12.34 40.65
C ALA A 139 -13.35 12.28 42.17
N GLY A 140 -13.33 11.07 42.74
CA GLY A 140 -13.58 10.81 44.17
C GLY A 140 -15.04 10.86 44.61
N LYS A 141 -16.01 11.16 43.73
CA LYS A 141 -17.45 11.16 44.05
C LYS A 141 -18.12 9.86 43.59
N PRO A 142 -19.06 9.28 44.35
CA PRO A 142 -19.83 8.13 43.90
C PRO A 142 -20.50 8.41 42.56
N HIS A 143 -20.29 7.50 41.60
CA HIS A 143 -20.84 7.58 40.25
C HIS A 143 -21.83 6.45 39.98
N LEU A 144 -21.51 5.23 40.42
CA LEU A 144 -22.34 4.04 40.27
C LEU A 144 -22.16 3.12 41.48
N ASP A 145 -23.25 2.54 41.97
CA ASP A 145 -23.25 1.38 42.86
C ASP A 145 -24.27 0.37 42.31
N GLN A 146 -23.81 -0.81 41.92
CA GLN A 146 -24.65 -1.80 41.25
C GLN A 146 -24.32 -3.23 41.65
N MET A 147 -25.37 -4.07 41.77
CA MET A 147 -25.27 -5.52 41.89
C MET A 147 -25.32 -6.20 40.53
N VAL A 148 -24.36 -7.09 40.23
CA VAL A 148 -24.32 -7.91 39.01
C VAL A 148 -24.07 -9.38 39.32
N LYS A 149 -24.46 -10.26 38.40
CA LYS A 149 -24.33 -11.73 38.58
C LYS A 149 -23.09 -12.32 37.91
N THR A 150 -22.45 -11.56 37.04
CA THR A 150 -21.29 -11.96 36.22
C THR A 150 -20.02 -11.29 36.74
N SER A 151 -18.85 -11.79 36.35
CA SER A 151 -17.55 -11.19 36.71
C SER A 151 -17.14 -10.03 35.78
N SER A 152 -18.12 -9.36 35.19
CA SER A 152 -17.93 -8.23 34.29
C SER A 152 -19.23 -7.43 34.20
N VAL A 153 -19.10 -6.12 33.97
CA VAL A 153 -20.19 -5.17 33.78
C VAL A 153 -19.81 -4.16 32.69
N ASP A 154 -20.71 -3.93 31.74
CA ASP A 154 -20.60 -2.82 30.80
C ASP A 154 -21.23 -1.57 31.42
N LEU A 155 -20.42 -0.53 31.60
CA LEU A 155 -20.85 0.76 32.17
C LEU A 155 -21.46 1.68 31.11
N GLY A 156 -21.51 1.24 29.85
CA GLY A 156 -21.93 2.07 28.74
C GLY A 156 -20.93 3.19 28.45
N ALA A 157 -21.40 4.24 27.78
CA ALA A 157 -20.58 5.38 27.41
C ALA A 157 -20.40 6.33 28.61
N LEU A 158 -19.17 6.38 29.12
CA LEU A 158 -18.80 7.25 30.24
C LEU A 158 -18.25 8.60 29.76
N PRO A 159 -18.52 9.70 30.48
CA PRO A 159 -17.87 10.99 30.24
C PRO A 159 -16.33 10.93 30.42
N PRO A 160 -15.56 11.83 29.79
CA PRO A 160 -14.13 11.97 30.08
C PRO A 160 -13.86 12.26 31.56
N GLY A 161 -12.76 11.74 32.08
CA GLY A 161 -12.32 11.95 33.47
C GLY A 161 -11.61 10.75 34.07
N SER A 162 -11.13 10.93 35.31
CA SER A 162 -10.57 9.84 36.11
C SER A 162 -11.66 9.11 36.88
N TYR A 163 -11.59 7.79 36.83
CA TYR A 163 -12.49 6.87 37.50
C TYR A 163 -11.70 5.95 38.40
N THR A 164 -12.21 5.72 39.60
CA THR A 164 -11.73 4.63 40.45
C THR A 164 -12.87 3.67 40.73
N TRP A 165 -12.58 2.40 40.89
CA TRP A 165 -13.62 1.41 41.15
C TRP A 165 -13.15 0.31 42.09
N LYS A 166 -14.13 -0.25 42.78
CA LYS A 166 -13.97 -1.36 43.72
C LYS A 166 -15.05 -2.38 43.45
N VAL A 167 -14.74 -3.64 43.73
CA VAL A 167 -15.70 -4.74 43.62
C VAL A 167 -15.67 -5.59 44.87
N ARG A 168 -16.86 -6.00 45.34
CA ARG A 168 -17.04 -6.94 46.45
C ARG A 168 -17.76 -8.19 45.98
N ALA A 169 -17.39 -9.34 46.51
CA ALA A 169 -18.13 -10.58 46.31
C ALA A 169 -19.30 -10.63 47.29
N VAL A 170 -20.48 -11.01 46.78
CA VAL A 170 -21.69 -11.18 47.59
C VAL A 170 -22.06 -12.66 47.64
N LEU A 171 -22.02 -13.21 48.86
CA LEU A 171 -22.55 -14.54 49.16
C LEU A 171 -24.02 -14.41 49.53
N LYS A 172 -24.85 -15.28 48.96
CA LYS A 172 -26.27 -15.42 49.34
C LYS A 172 -26.57 -16.87 49.67
N PRO A 173 -27.48 -17.12 50.64
CA PRO A 173 -27.95 -18.47 50.90
C PRO A 173 -28.69 -18.99 49.65
N PRO A 174 -28.59 -20.29 49.34
CA PRO A 174 -29.38 -20.87 48.26
C PRO A 174 -30.86 -20.94 48.64
N LYS A 175 -31.73 -21.05 47.63
CA LYS A 175 -33.19 -21.11 47.78
C LYS A 175 -33.72 -22.25 48.68
N ARG A 176 -32.89 -23.24 49.04
CA ARG A 176 -33.24 -24.38 49.91
C ARG A 176 -32.67 -24.26 51.33
N ALA A 177 -32.11 -23.10 51.69
CA ALA A 177 -31.64 -22.85 53.04
C ALA A 177 -32.83 -22.81 54.03
N PRO A 178 -32.59 -23.05 55.33
CA PRO A 178 -33.62 -22.89 56.37
C PRO A 178 -34.27 -21.50 56.30
N ALA A 179 -35.56 -21.41 56.66
CA ALA A 179 -36.36 -20.19 56.46
C ALA A 179 -35.77 -18.94 57.16
N ASN A 180 -35.06 -19.12 58.29
CA ASN A 180 -34.38 -18.04 59.02
C ASN A 180 -33.15 -17.44 58.29
N PHE A 181 -32.80 -17.98 57.11
CA PHE A 181 -31.71 -17.51 56.25
C PHE A 181 -32.24 -16.60 55.13
N ASP A 182 -33.56 -16.53 54.92
CA ASP A 182 -34.13 -15.77 53.83
C ASP A 182 -33.76 -14.29 53.91
N GLY A 183 -33.52 -13.67 52.75
CA GLY A 183 -33.06 -12.28 52.63
C GLY A 183 -31.64 -11.96 53.11
N ARG A 184 -30.91 -12.90 53.74
CA ARG A 184 -29.54 -12.64 54.21
C ARG A 184 -28.54 -12.55 53.06
N SER A 185 -27.54 -11.68 53.21
CA SER A 185 -26.39 -11.61 52.31
C SER A 185 -25.14 -11.25 53.08
N TRP A 186 -23.99 -11.73 52.61
CA TRP A 186 -22.68 -11.43 53.18
C TRP A 186 -21.79 -10.85 52.10
N ILE A 187 -21.17 -9.72 52.38
CA ILE A 187 -20.37 -8.94 51.44
C ILE A 187 -18.91 -9.01 51.88
N SER A 188 -18.00 -9.36 50.96
CA SER A 188 -16.57 -9.45 51.25
C SER A 188 -15.94 -8.07 51.49
N ASP A 189 -14.68 -8.06 51.91
CA ASP A 189 -13.84 -6.87 51.79
C ASP A 189 -13.79 -6.40 50.32
N PRO A 190 -13.65 -5.08 50.08
CA PRO A 190 -13.47 -4.55 48.73
C PRO A 190 -12.15 -5.00 48.12
N SER A 191 -12.14 -5.10 46.80
CA SER A 191 -10.88 -5.16 46.05
C SER A 191 -9.98 -3.98 46.35
N ASP A 192 -8.70 -4.13 46.01
CA ASP A 192 -7.84 -2.96 45.81
C ASP A 192 -8.51 -1.99 44.84
N GLU A 193 -8.30 -0.70 45.08
CA GLU A 193 -8.83 0.35 44.22
C GLU A 193 -8.11 0.30 42.88
N SER A 194 -8.87 0.19 41.79
CA SER A 194 -8.32 0.26 40.44
C SER A 194 -8.73 1.59 39.80
N GLU A 195 -7.77 2.26 39.18
CA GLU A 195 -7.97 3.53 38.49
C GLU A 195 -7.91 3.34 36.96
N PHE A 196 -8.75 4.08 36.24
CA PHE A 196 -8.58 4.31 34.81
C PHE A 196 -9.01 5.73 34.44
N ARG A 197 -8.49 6.24 33.33
CA ARG A 197 -8.84 7.57 32.81
C ARG A 197 -9.44 7.45 31.43
N ILE A 198 -10.57 8.11 31.22
CA ILE A 198 -11.20 8.24 29.90
C ILE A 198 -10.80 9.56 29.28
N GLU A 199 -10.22 9.48 28.09
CA GLU A 199 -9.91 10.62 27.23
C GLU A 199 -10.73 10.51 25.95
N ARG A 200 -11.47 11.57 25.60
CA ARG A 200 -12.11 11.66 24.29
C ARG A 200 -11.09 12.15 23.29
N ALA A 201 -10.78 11.29 22.33
CA ALA A 201 -9.92 11.61 21.20
C ALA A 201 -10.79 11.82 19.95
N TYR A 202 -10.22 12.53 18.99
CA TYR A 202 -10.83 12.74 17.68
C TYR A 202 -9.97 12.07 16.63
N LEU A 203 -10.62 11.53 15.61
CA LEU A 203 -9.93 11.03 14.44
C LEU A 203 -9.27 12.21 13.72
N GLU A 204 -8.00 12.05 13.39
CA GLU A 204 -7.30 13.02 12.57
C GLU A 204 -7.69 12.89 11.08
N ARG A 205 -7.35 13.93 10.31
CA ARG A 205 -7.54 13.93 8.86
C ARG A 205 -6.46 13.03 8.23
N PRO A 206 -6.81 12.01 7.42
CA PRO A 206 -5.81 11.16 6.78
C PRO A 206 -4.84 11.98 5.90
N VAL A 207 -3.55 11.71 5.99
CA VAL A 207 -2.52 12.36 5.15
C VAL A 207 -2.37 11.58 3.85
N LEU A 208 -2.66 12.21 2.71
CA LEU A 208 -2.66 11.55 1.40
C LEU A 208 -1.23 11.43 0.86
N LEU A 209 -0.86 10.22 0.43
CA LEU A 209 0.43 9.94 -0.21
C LEU A 209 0.29 9.83 -1.74
N GLY A 210 -0.88 9.40 -2.23
CA GLY A 210 -1.19 9.38 -3.65
C GLY A 210 -2.49 8.66 -3.95
N PRO A 211 -3.02 8.74 -5.18
CA PRO A 211 -2.50 9.49 -6.34
C PRO A 211 -2.75 11.01 -6.26
N MET A 212 -1.90 11.80 -6.93
CA MET A 212 -2.05 13.25 -7.09
C MET A 212 -1.39 13.73 -8.38
N GLY A 213 -1.93 14.83 -8.95
CA GLY A 213 -1.38 15.46 -10.15
C GLY A 213 -1.57 14.64 -11.43
N ILE A 214 -0.77 14.92 -12.45
CA ILE A 214 -0.85 14.24 -13.76
C ILE A 214 0.03 12.99 -13.72
N LEU A 215 -0.56 11.83 -13.96
CA LEU A 215 0.09 10.52 -13.86
C LEU A 215 -0.10 9.73 -15.17
N PRO A 216 0.90 8.97 -15.60
CA PRO A 216 0.70 8.00 -16.68
C PRO A 216 -0.19 6.86 -16.18
N PRO A 217 -1.07 6.29 -17.01
CA PRO A 217 -1.91 5.17 -16.63
C PRO A 217 -1.08 3.98 -16.13
N PRO A 218 -1.49 3.32 -15.04
CA PRO A 218 -0.79 2.16 -14.51
C PRO A 218 -0.89 0.95 -15.46
N MET A 219 0.11 0.07 -15.41
CA MET A 219 0.07 -1.20 -16.14
C MET A 219 -1.12 -2.05 -15.65
N GLY A 220 -1.99 -2.47 -16.56
CA GLY A 220 -3.22 -3.20 -16.22
C GLY A 220 -4.36 -2.33 -15.66
N GLY A 221 -4.22 -1.00 -15.64
CA GLY A 221 -5.26 -0.05 -15.24
C GLY A 221 -5.54 0.03 -13.74
N GLU A 222 -4.80 -0.71 -12.90
CA GLU A 222 -4.93 -0.65 -11.44
C GLU A 222 -4.12 0.49 -10.83
N LEU A 223 -4.81 1.49 -10.29
CA LEU A 223 -4.20 2.59 -9.56
C LEU A 223 -4.26 2.33 -8.05
N THR A 224 -3.14 2.53 -7.37
CA THR A 224 -3.07 2.40 -5.91
C THR A 224 -3.28 3.76 -5.24
N PHE A 225 -4.28 3.84 -4.38
CA PHE A 225 -4.52 4.94 -3.46
C PHE A 225 -3.83 4.64 -2.15
N VAL A 226 -3.10 5.58 -1.60
CA VAL A 226 -2.29 5.40 -0.39
C VAL A 226 -2.40 6.61 0.52
N TRP A 227 -2.58 6.38 1.82
CA TRP A 227 -2.58 7.39 2.87
C TRP A 227 -1.94 6.86 4.15
N LYS A 228 -1.51 7.78 5.03
CA LYS A 228 -1.03 7.41 6.36
C LYS A 228 -2.18 6.91 7.23
N THR A 229 -1.91 5.89 8.05
CA THR A 229 -2.85 5.44 9.08
C THR A 229 -3.16 6.55 10.08
N VAL A 230 -4.41 6.56 10.55
CA VAL A 230 -4.94 7.46 11.56
C VAL A 230 -5.15 6.66 12.84
N GLU A 231 -4.59 7.14 13.95
CA GLU A 231 -4.78 6.52 15.27
C GLU A 231 -6.28 6.44 15.61
N GLY A 232 -6.73 5.28 16.07
CA GLY A 232 -8.14 5.05 16.42
C GLY A 232 -9.09 4.79 15.25
N ALA A 233 -8.59 4.72 14.01
CA ALA A 233 -9.39 4.34 12.85
C ALA A 233 -9.54 2.81 12.77
N ASP A 234 -10.78 2.33 12.75
CA ASP A 234 -11.08 0.91 12.47
C ASP A 234 -11.26 0.65 10.98
N LYS A 235 -11.71 1.68 10.24
CA LYS A 235 -11.99 1.64 8.80
C LYS A 235 -11.73 2.99 8.16
N TYR A 236 -11.70 3.00 6.83
CA TYR A 236 -11.69 4.20 6.00
C TYR A 236 -12.81 4.16 4.98
N GLU A 237 -13.34 5.33 4.68
CA GLU A 237 -14.30 5.54 3.61
C GLU A 237 -13.64 6.28 2.47
N LEU A 238 -13.47 5.62 1.33
CA LEU A 238 -12.95 6.21 0.10
C LEU A 238 -14.10 6.53 -0.85
N ARG A 239 -14.10 7.74 -1.41
CA ARG A 239 -14.99 8.15 -2.49
C ARG A 239 -14.19 8.74 -3.65
N ILE A 240 -14.62 8.46 -4.87
CA ILE A 240 -13.97 8.95 -6.08
C ILE A 240 -15.01 9.34 -7.13
N VAL A 241 -14.77 10.45 -7.82
CA VAL A 241 -15.60 10.95 -8.91
C VAL A 241 -14.74 11.36 -10.10
N ARG A 242 -15.21 11.10 -11.31
CA ARG A 242 -14.58 11.56 -12.56
C ARG A 242 -15.00 13.01 -12.83
N THR A 243 -14.07 13.82 -13.33
CA THR A 243 -14.28 15.25 -13.60
C THR A 243 -13.87 15.61 -15.03
N PRO A 244 -14.41 16.70 -15.62
CA PRO A 244 -14.07 17.15 -16.98
C PRO A 244 -12.66 17.79 -17.12
N GLY A 245 -11.76 17.54 -16.18
CA GLY A 245 -10.41 18.11 -16.14
C GLY A 245 -9.81 18.06 -14.72
N LEU A 246 -8.52 18.35 -14.60
CA LEU A 246 -7.86 18.45 -13.30
C LEU A 246 -8.41 19.67 -12.56
N ALA A 247 -9.24 19.41 -11.54
CA ALA A 247 -9.97 20.46 -10.84
C ALA A 247 -9.50 20.62 -9.39
N ASN A 248 -9.84 21.77 -8.81
CA ASN A 248 -9.70 22.02 -7.38
C ASN A 248 -10.60 21.05 -6.60
N PRO A 249 -10.05 20.16 -5.75
CA PRO A 249 -10.84 19.18 -4.98
C PRO A 249 -11.92 19.80 -4.09
N ALA A 250 -11.74 21.06 -3.67
CA ALA A 250 -12.72 21.77 -2.83
C ALA A 250 -14.07 21.97 -3.54
N ALA A 251 -14.09 22.11 -4.88
CA ALA A 251 -15.30 22.39 -5.66
C ALA A 251 -16.26 21.19 -5.78
N PHE A 252 -15.83 19.98 -5.41
CA PHE A 252 -16.56 18.72 -5.71
C PHE A 252 -17.23 18.07 -4.49
N SER A 253 -17.50 18.82 -3.43
CA SER A 253 -18.09 18.29 -2.18
C SER A 253 -19.40 17.53 -2.37
N GLY A 254 -20.34 18.09 -3.14
CA GLY A 254 -21.66 17.50 -3.34
C GLY A 254 -21.67 16.28 -4.28
N ALA A 255 -20.69 16.18 -5.18
CA ALA A 255 -20.53 15.01 -6.04
C ALA A 255 -19.89 13.85 -5.25
N LEU A 256 -18.86 14.16 -4.47
CA LEU A 256 -18.21 13.18 -3.59
C LEU A 256 -19.20 12.59 -2.59
N SER A 257 -20.06 13.38 -1.95
CA SER A 257 -21.04 12.83 -0.99
C SER A 257 -22.04 11.84 -1.61
N LYS A 258 -22.35 11.98 -2.91
CA LYS A 258 -23.24 11.07 -3.66
C LYS A 258 -22.51 9.84 -4.22
N ALA A 259 -21.19 9.86 -4.30
CA ALA A 259 -20.41 8.74 -4.81
C ALA A 259 -20.52 7.54 -3.88
N LYS A 260 -20.60 6.33 -4.46
CA LYS A 260 -20.64 5.09 -3.69
C LYS A 260 -19.35 4.94 -2.87
N PRO A 261 -19.42 4.87 -1.54
CA PRO A 261 -18.24 4.70 -0.72
C PRO A 261 -17.66 3.29 -0.87
N SER A 262 -16.33 3.20 -0.92
CA SER A 262 -15.58 1.98 -0.71
C SER A 262 -15.09 1.96 0.73
N ILE A 263 -15.40 0.90 1.48
CA ILE A 263 -14.99 0.74 2.87
C ILE A 263 -13.74 -0.12 2.93
N ILE A 264 -12.67 0.43 3.52
CA ILE A 264 -11.40 -0.24 3.73
C ILE A 264 -11.24 -0.51 5.21
N THR A 265 -10.97 -1.74 5.64
CA THR A 265 -10.66 -2.03 7.04
C THR A 265 -9.23 -1.62 7.35
N ALA A 266 -9.04 -0.89 8.45
CA ALA A 266 -7.73 -0.44 8.86
C ALA A 266 -6.83 -1.61 9.26
N LYS A 267 -5.54 -1.51 8.94
CA LYS A 267 -4.49 -2.47 9.30
C LYS A 267 -3.26 -1.72 9.81
N ASP A 268 -2.42 -2.39 10.58
CA ASP A 268 -1.16 -1.81 11.06
C ASP A 268 -0.25 -1.46 9.86
N GLY A 269 0.04 -0.17 9.60
CA GLY A 269 0.95 0.26 8.54
C GLY A 269 0.51 1.50 7.73
N GLU A 270 0.82 1.54 6.43
CA GLU A 270 0.21 2.48 5.48
C GLU A 270 -1.04 1.83 4.87
N GLU A 271 -2.10 2.61 4.72
CA GLU A 271 -3.34 2.11 4.11
C GLU A 271 -3.30 2.26 2.61
N SER A 272 -3.71 1.21 1.91
CA SER A 272 -3.80 1.27 0.45
C SER A 272 -4.98 0.51 -0.11
N VAL A 273 -5.45 0.97 -1.27
CA VAL A 273 -6.50 0.30 -2.05
C VAL A 273 -6.21 0.43 -3.53
N LYS A 274 -6.40 -0.66 -4.26
CA LYS A 274 -6.23 -0.72 -5.71
C LYS A 274 -7.59 -0.64 -6.39
N LEU A 275 -7.71 0.26 -7.36
CA LEU A 275 -8.92 0.39 -8.17
C LEU A 275 -8.56 0.43 -9.64
N HIS A 276 -9.36 -0.25 -10.47
CA HIS A 276 -9.25 -0.14 -11.91
C HIS A 276 -9.96 1.13 -12.38
N LEU A 277 -9.22 2.05 -13.01
CA LEU A 277 -9.76 3.33 -13.45
C LEU A 277 -9.38 3.63 -14.91
N PRO A 278 -10.34 4.05 -15.76
CA PRO A 278 -10.03 4.49 -17.11
C PRO A 278 -9.29 5.83 -17.10
N GLU A 279 -8.81 6.25 -18.28
CA GLU A 279 -8.21 7.55 -18.49
C GLU A 279 -9.16 8.71 -18.12
N GLY A 280 -8.59 9.83 -17.69
CA GLY A 280 -9.32 11.04 -17.36
C GLY A 280 -8.94 11.62 -16.01
N SER A 281 -9.62 12.70 -15.64
CA SER A 281 -9.39 13.42 -14.39
C SER A 281 -10.34 12.96 -13.30
N TYR A 282 -9.84 12.94 -12.07
CA TYR A 282 -10.56 12.44 -10.91
C TYR A 282 -10.32 13.33 -9.69
N VAL A 283 -11.35 13.44 -8.86
CA VAL A 283 -11.25 13.91 -7.48
C VAL A 283 -11.59 12.75 -6.58
N TRP A 284 -10.78 12.53 -5.55
CA TRP A 284 -11.03 11.51 -4.55
C TRP A 284 -10.90 12.06 -3.15
N GLN A 285 -11.56 11.37 -2.23
CA GLN A 285 -11.65 11.72 -0.82
C GLN A 285 -11.49 10.46 0.02
N VAL A 286 -10.79 10.61 1.15
CA VAL A 286 -10.77 9.59 2.20
C VAL A 286 -10.98 10.22 3.58
N ARG A 287 -11.68 9.50 4.46
CA ARG A 287 -11.81 9.83 5.89
C ARG A 287 -11.71 8.58 6.73
N ALA A 288 -11.17 8.72 7.94
CA ALA A 288 -11.13 7.67 8.95
C ALA A 288 -12.50 7.47 9.59
N LEU A 289 -12.81 6.24 9.99
CA LEU A 289 -14.02 5.85 10.71
C LEU A 289 -13.64 5.06 11.97
N ALA A 290 -14.14 5.48 13.12
CA ALA A 290 -14.13 4.69 14.36
C ALA A 290 -15.46 3.93 14.44
N SER A 291 -15.45 2.62 14.63
CA SER A 291 -16.62 1.74 14.53
C SER A 291 -16.95 1.14 15.90
N LEU A 292 -18.22 1.13 16.28
CA LEU A 292 -18.70 0.31 17.40
C LEU A 292 -19.18 -1.06 16.95
N SER A 293 -19.64 -1.15 15.71
CA SER A 293 -20.18 -2.37 15.12
C SER A 293 -19.92 -2.38 13.62
N THR A 294 -20.45 -3.37 12.92
CA THR A 294 -20.41 -3.40 11.46
C THR A 294 -21.20 -2.27 10.80
N THR A 295 -22.19 -1.71 11.49
CA THR A 295 -23.14 -0.72 10.95
C THR A 295 -23.04 0.67 11.59
N GLU A 296 -22.57 0.78 12.85
CA GLU A 296 -22.39 2.06 13.52
C GLU A 296 -20.92 2.50 13.47
N SER A 297 -20.69 3.66 12.86
CA SER A 297 -19.38 4.31 12.82
C SER A 297 -19.48 5.82 12.99
N HIS A 298 -18.44 6.40 13.58
CA HIS A 298 -18.24 7.84 13.69
C HIS A 298 -17.15 8.27 12.73
N ALA A 299 -17.49 9.22 11.86
CA ALA A 299 -16.61 9.69 10.82
C ALA A 299 -15.71 10.82 11.30
N GLY A 300 -14.42 10.70 11.04
CA GLY A 300 -13.45 11.77 11.18
C GLY A 300 -13.52 12.79 10.05
N PRO A 301 -12.66 13.83 10.10
CA PRO A 301 -12.52 14.79 9.04
C PRO A 301 -11.98 14.14 7.77
N GLU A 302 -12.40 14.69 6.63
CA GLU A 302 -12.06 14.21 5.30
C GLU A 302 -10.85 14.92 4.70
N ASN A 303 -10.06 14.19 3.92
CA ASN A 303 -9.03 14.78 3.06
C ASN A 303 -9.31 14.45 1.60
N ARG A 304 -8.88 15.34 0.69
CA ARG A 304 -9.18 15.25 -0.73
C ARG A 304 -7.95 15.51 -1.58
N SER A 305 -7.89 14.86 -2.72
CA SER A 305 -6.85 15.07 -3.74
C SER A 305 -7.46 14.92 -5.14
N SER A 306 -6.78 15.45 -6.14
CA SER A 306 -7.12 15.25 -7.54
C SER A 306 -5.92 14.73 -8.33
N PHE A 307 -6.22 13.93 -9.35
CA PHE A 307 -5.23 13.41 -10.27
C PHE A 307 -5.83 13.25 -11.66
N GLU A 308 -4.97 13.09 -12.67
CA GLU A 308 -5.33 12.80 -14.04
C GLU A 308 -4.53 11.61 -14.55
N LEU A 309 -5.22 10.62 -15.12
CA LEU A 309 -4.60 9.53 -15.86
C LEU A 309 -4.51 9.93 -17.33
N ASN A 310 -3.32 10.32 -17.74
CA ASN A 310 -3.04 10.83 -19.09
C ASN A 310 -1.91 10.02 -19.74
N PRO A 311 -2.14 9.31 -20.86
CA PRO A 311 -1.11 8.54 -21.55
C PRO A 311 0.14 9.35 -21.92
N ASN A 312 -0.01 10.65 -22.18
CA ASN A 312 1.10 11.54 -22.55
C ASN A 312 1.89 12.03 -21.33
N ALA A 313 1.45 11.73 -20.10
CA ALA A 313 2.19 12.06 -18.89
C ALA A 313 3.54 11.33 -18.77
N VAL A 314 3.73 10.23 -19.53
CA VAL A 314 5.03 9.55 -19.66
C VAL A 314 6.12 10.51 -20.16
N PHE A 315 5.74 11.53 -20.93
CA PHE A 315 6.64 12.51 -21.52
C PHE A 315 6.89 13.74 -20.64
N ALA A 316 6.26 13.84 -19.48
CA ALA A 316 6.25 15.07 -18.67
C ALA A 316 7.61 15.43 -18.03
N ARG A 317 8.60 14.51 -18.07
CA ARG A 317 9.99 14.84 -17.69
C ARG A 317 10.66 15.53 -18.86
N GLY A 318 10.53 16.86 -18.93
CA GLY A 318 11.27 17.65 -19.90
C GLY A 318 12.77 17.47 -19.70
N ALA A 319 13.43 16.83 -20.67
CA ALA A 319 14.63 17.29 -21.37
C ALA A 319 15.15 16.16 -22.29
N GLY A 320 16.27 16.45 -22.93
CA GLY A 320 16.71 15.81 -24.15
C GLY A 320 17.67 14.65 -23.97
N TYR A 321 18.24 14.22 -25.08
CA TYR A 321 19.43 13.39 -25.08
C TYR A 321 20.44 13.89 -26.10
N VAL A 322 21.69 13.53 -25.88
CA VAL A 322 22.73 13.53 -26.91
C VAL A 322 23.21 12.08 -27.08
N ALA A 323 23.59 11.72 -28.29
CA ALA A 323 24.06 10.40 -28.64
C ALA A 323 25.25 10.49 -29.57
N LEU A 324 26.25 9.68 -29.29
CA LEU A 324 27.38 9.42 -30.18
C LEU A 324 27.23 8.00 -30.71
N SER A 325 27.19 7.87 -32.04
CA SER A 325 26.96 6.59 -32.71
C SER A 325 28.07 6.27 -33.69
N THR A 326 28.38 4.98 -33.80
CA THR A 326 29.27 4.43 -34.82
C THR A 326 28.47 3.49 -35.70
N MET A 327 28.64 3.58 -37.02
CA MET A 327 27.95 2.72 -37.98
C MET A 327 28.94 2.06 -38.93
N LEU A 328 28.66 0.82 -39.29
CA LEU A 328 29.37 0.07 -40.31
C LEU A 328 28.37 -0.38 -41.38
N ALA A 329 28.65 -0.02 -42.62
CA ALA A 329 27.68 -0.12 -43.72
C ALA A 329 28.34 -0.58 -45.01
N PRO A 330 28.03 -1.76 -45.56
CA PRO A 330 28.21 -1.98 -46.98
C PRO A 330 27.29 -1.06 -47.78
N TYR A 331 27.86 -0.21 -48.63
CA TYR A 331 27.14 0.57 -49.62
C TYR A 331 27.48 0.08 -51.03
N SER A 332 26.46 -0.01 -51.88
CA SER A 332 26.62 -0.05 -53.32
C SER A 332 26.40 1.34 -53.89
N TYR A 333 27.33 1.79 -54.74
CA TYR A 333 27.29 3.05 -55.44
C TYR A 333 27.11 2.79 -56.93
N GLU A 334 26.15 3.45 -57.57
CA GLU A 334 25.94 3.37 -59.01
C GLU A 334 25.86 4.78 -59.58
N ILE A 335 26.56 4.99 -60.70
CA ILE A 335 26.63 6.25 -61.42
C ILE A 335 26.19 5.97 -62.85
N ILE A 336 25.21 6.71 -63.32
CA ILE A 336 24.78 6.75 -64.71
C ILE A 336 25.06 8.16 -65.21
N SER A 337 25.95 8.25 -66.19
CA SER A 337 26.43 9.49 -66.78
C SER A 337 26.11 9.53 -68.27
N PRO A 338 24.90 9.96 -68.65
CA PRO A 338 24.53 10.09 -70.05
C PRO A 338 25.41 11.11 -70.80
N SER A 339 25.83 12.19 -70.13
CA SER A 339 26.68 13.22 -70.76
C SER A 339 28.06 12.67 -71.15
N ALA A 340 28.59 11.71 -70.39
CA ALA A 340 29.83 11.00 -70.69
C ALA A 340 29.61 9.65 -71.40
N ASN A 341 28.36 9.26 -71.69
CA ASN A 341 27.97 7.94 -72.16
C ASN A 341 28.56 6.79 -71.32
N ARG A 342 28.52 6.90 -69.98
CA ARG A 342 29.08 5.94 -69.03
C ARG A 342 28.06 5.45 -68.02
N ARG A 343 28.22 4.21 -67.58
CA ARG A 343 27.54 3.63 -66.43
C ARG A 343 28.52 2.78 -65.65
N GLY A 344 28.54 2.93 -64.34
CA GLY A 344 29.44 2.17 -63.46
C GLY A 344 28.79 1.92 -62.11
N ALA A 345 29.08 0.77 -61.52
CA ALA A 345 28.67 0.44 -60.17
C ALA A 345 29.87 -0.12 -59.40
N THR A 346 29.93 0.16 -58.11
CA THR A 346 30.98 -0.30 -57.19
C THR A 346 30.38 -0.49 -55.80
N SER A 347 31.08 -1.18 -54.91
CA SER A 347 30.66 -1.32 -53.52
C SER A 347 31.83 -1.14 -52.57
N SER A 348 31.53 -0.64 -51.38
CA SER A 348 32.53 -0.43 -50.33
C SER A 348 31.91 -0.49 -48.95
N THR A 349 32.73 -0.84 -47.97
CA THR A 349 32.35 -0.72 -46.56
C THR A 349 32.69 0.68 -46.08
N ALA A 350 31.67 1.38 -45.60
CA ALA A 350 31.80 2.68 -44.99
C ALA A 350 31.76 2.59 -43.47
N MET A 351 32.54 3.46 -42.83
CA MET A 351 32.48 3.73 -41.41
C MET A 351 31.91 5.13 -41.20
N THR A 352 30.87 5.24 -40.35
CA THR A 352 30.23 6.52 -40.03
C THR A 352 30.34 6.80 -38.54
N ILE A 353 30.66 8.05 -38.21
CA ILE A 353 30.47 8.61 -36.87
C ILE A 353 29.31 9.60 -36.94
N ARG A 354 28.34 9.46 -36.02
CA ARG A 354 27.18 10.33 -35.93
C ARG A 354 27.05 10.93 -34.54
N GLY A 355 27.02 12.26 -34.47
CA GLY A 355 26.55 13.00 -33.30
C GLY A 355 25.08 13.38 -33.51
N SER A 356 24.22 13.10 -32.55
CA SER A 356 22.81 13.50 -32.62
C SER A 356 22.28 13.89 -31.26
N GLY A 357 21.26 14.74 -31.20
CA GLY A 357 20.55 15.01 -29.97
C GLY A 357 19.14 15.52 -30.21
N ASP A 358 18.27 15.26 -29.25
CA ASP A 358 16.91 15.78 -29.21
C ASP A 358 16.73 16.65 -27.97
N TYR A 359 15.97 17.72 -28.08
CA TYR A 359 15.56 18.58 -26.98
C TYR A 359 14.03 18.74 -26.98
N TRP A 360 13.39 18.49 -25.85
CA TRP A 360 11.93 18.52 -25.69
C TRP A 360 11.50 19.71 -24.80
N PRO A 361 11.32 20.91 -25.39
CA PRO A 361 10.86 22.08 -24.63
C PRO A 361 9.48 21.88 -24.01
N TRP A 362 8.62 21.07 -24.64
CA TRP A 362 7.29 20.67 -24.17
C TRP A 362 7.14 19.14 -24.17
N PRO A 363 6.20 18.57 -23.39
CA PRO A 363 6.05 17.13 -23.29
C PRO A 363 5.85 16.42 -24.63
N GLN A 364 5.17 17.04 -25.58
CA GLN A 364 4.87 16.42 -26.87
C GLN A 364 5.68 16.98 -28.03
N TRP A 365 6.39 18.11 -27.86
CA TRP A 365 7.09 18.79 -28.96
C TRP A 365 8.59 18.86 -28.70
N GLY A 366 9.35 18.40 -29.69
CA GLY A 366 10.80 18.30 -29.63
C GLY A 366 11.49 18.85 -30.87
N ILE A 367 12.76 19.19 -30.72
CA ILE A 367 13.67 19.58 -31.80
C ILE A 367 14.87 18.63 -31.74
N GLY A 368 15.19 18.00 -32.86
CA GLY A 368 16.34 17.12 -33.01
C GLY A 368 17.33 17.65 -34.02
N ALA A 369 18.61 17.43 -33.77
CA ALA A 369 19.68 17.70 -34.73
C ALA A 369 20.64 16.52 -34.81
N ALA A 370 21.17 16.25 -36.00
CA ALA A 370 22.25 15.27 -36.15
C ALA A 370 23.24 15.68 -37.23
N ALA A 371 24.47 15.21 -37.07
CA ALA A 371 25.55 15.36 -38.02
C ALA A 371 26.27 14.01 -38.17
N GLU A 372 26.55 13.61 -39.40
CA GLU A 372 27.21 12.37 -39.78
C GLU A 372 28.45 12.68 -40.60
N LEU A 373 29.56 12.04 -40.25
CA LEU A 373 30.76 11.97 -41.07
C LEU A 373 30.97 10.52 -41.46
N THR A 374 30.91 10.23 -42.76
CA THR A 374 31.13 8.88 -43.29
C THR A 374 32.41 8.85 -44.12
N SER A 375 33.27 7.87 -43.85
CA SER A 375 34.49 7.59 -44.60
C SER A 375 34.40 6.21 -45.28
N PHE A 376 34.78 6.13 -46.55
CA PHE A 376 34.78 4.89 -47.33
C PHE A 376 35.81 4.95 -48.45
N SER A 377 36.21 3.80 -48.99
CA SER A 377 37.19 3.73 -50.07
C SER A 377 36.56 3.20 -51.36
N LEU A 378 36.63 3.94 -52.46
CA LEU A 378 36.25 3.46 -53.81
C LEU A 378 37.49 3.51 -54.70
N ASN A 379 37.73 2.47 -55.50
CA ASN A 379 38.84 2.44 -56.47
C ASN A 379 40.22 2.78 -55.88
N ARG A 380 40.48 2.39 -54.62
CA ARG A 380 41.71 2.69 -53.84
C ARG A 380 41.87 4.16 -53.42
N GLU A 381 40.84 4.98 -53.57
CA GLU A 381 40.79 6.36 -53.08
C GLU A 381 39.84 6.47 -51.88
N ASN A 382 40.22 7.28 -50.89
CA ASN A 382 39.42 7.52 -49.70
C ASN A 382 38.52 8.74 -49.88
N PHE A 383 37.25 8.57 -49.57
CA PHE A 383 36.24 9.61 -49.64
C PHE A 383 35.61 9.85 -48.28
N ASN A 384 35.29 11.11 -48.03
CA ASN A 384 34.54 11.55 -46.88
C ASN A 384 33.26 12.25 -47.36
N ARG A 385 32.15 11.99 -46.67
CA ARG A 385 30.90 12.72 -46.89
C ARG A 385 30.32 13.20 -45.57
N PHE A 386 29.58 14.30 -45.66
CA PHE A 386 28.82 14.87 -44.56
C PHE A 386 27.31 14.74 -44.80
N THR A 387 26.57 14.41 -43.73
CA THR A 387 25.12 14.57 -43.67
C THR A 387 24.76 15.40 -42.43
N GLY A 388 23.84 16.35 -42.56
CA GLY A 388 23.28 17.09 -41.43
C GLY A 388 21.76 17.12 -41.46
N GLU A 389 21.10 17.03 -40.31
CA GLU A 389 19.63 17.16 -40.20
C GLU A 389 19.24 18.06 -39.02
N LEU A 390 18.12 18.77 -39.20
CA LEU A 390 17.40 19.50 -38.16
C LEU A 390 15.90 19.19 -38.28
N MET A 391 15.28 18.70 -37.21
CA MET A 391 13.96 18.07 -37.23
C MET A 391 13.07 18.59 -36.11
N ALA A 392 11.85 19.01 -36.41
CA ALA A 392 10.77 19.11 -35.44
C ALA A 392 10.14 17.72 -35.24
N LYS A 393 9.79 17.37 -34.00
CA LYS A 393 9.22 16.08 -33.62
C LYS A 393 7.97 16.29 -32.77
N TYR A 394 6.93 15.51 -33.02
CA TYR A 394 5.75 15.46 -32.16
C TYR A 394 5.55 14.05 -31.64
N GLN A 395 5.52 13.82 -30.33
CA GLN A 395 5.33 12.50 -29.74
C GLN A 395 3.95 12.33 -29.11
N SER A 396 3.32 11.18 -29.37
CA SER A 396 2.02 10.80 -28.82
C SER A 396 2.02 9.34 -28.38
N SER A 397 1.38 9.04 -27.25
CA SER A 397 1.03 7.66 -26.92
C SER A 397 -0.10 7.18 -27.83
N ILE A 398 0.01 5.94 -28.31
CA ILE A 398 -1.04 5.22 -29.04
C ILE A 398 -1.66 4.14 -28.13
N SER A 399 -0.97 3.75 -27.05
CA SER A 399 -1.49 2.80 -26.07
C SER A 399 -1.91 3.49 -24.77
N ARG A 400 -2.72 2.77 -24.00
CA ARG A 400 -3.29 3.20 -22.71
C ARG A 400 -2.42 2.85 -21.51
N ASP A 401 -1.25 2.23 -21.71
CA ASP A 401 -0.35 1.74 -20.66
C ASP A 401 0.95 2.57 -20.60
N ARG A 402 1.59 2.60 -19.42
CA ARG A 402 2.88 3.28 -19.22
C ARG A 402 4.00 2.74 -20.12
N PHE A 403 4.02 1.43 -20.38
CA PHE A 403 5.04 0.77 -21.22
C PHE A 403 4.49 0.54 -22.62
N GLY A 404 4.14 1.66 -23.24
CA GLY A 404 3.26 1.71 -24.38
C GLY A 404 3.87 1.73 -25.76
N TRP A 405 2.99 1.81 -26.74
CA TRP A 405 3.34 2.20 -28.10
C TRP A 405 3.28 3.72 -28.22
N PHE A 406 4.33 4.30 -28.77
CA PHE A 406 4.47 5.72 -29.03
C PHE A 406 4.68 5.96 -30.51
N LEU A 407 4.07 7.03 -31.02
CA LEU A 407 4.26 7.55 -32.36
C LEU A 407 5.00 8.88 -32.28
N ALA A 408 6.03 9.06 -33.08
CA ALA A 408 6.75 10.31 -33.21
C ALA A 408 6.98 10.69 -34.68
N PRO A 409 6.00 11.31 -35.37
CA PRO A 409 6.26 11.98 -36.63
C PRO A 409 7.33 13.06 -36.48
N LYS A 410 8.15 13.20 -37.52
CA LYS A 410 9.19 14.23 -37.64
C LYS A 410 9.16 14.91 -39.00
N LEU A 411 9.46 16.20 -39.03
CA LEU A 411 9.57 17.02 -40.23
C LEU A 411 10.72 18.01 -40.05
N GLY A 412 11.49 18.25 -41.10
CA GLY A 412 12.59 19.19 -41.03
C GLY A 412 13.35 19.35 -42.32
N ILE A 413 14.63 19.72 -42.17
CA ILE A 413 15.56 19.94 -43.26
C ILE A 413 16.75 19.00 -43.11
N GLU A 414 17.29 18.58 -44.24
CA GLU A 414 18.45 17.71 -44.31
C GLU A 414 19.39 18.17 -45.42
N ALA A 415 20.68 18.07 -45.18
CA ALA A 415 21.75 18.39 -46.09
C ALA A 415 22.59 17.12 -46.29
N ARG A 416 22.70 16.63 -47.54
CA ARG A 416 23.39 15.39 -47.90
C ARG A 416 24.46 15.65 -48.94
N GLN A 417 25.67 15.17 -48.67
CA GLN A 417 26.73 15.15 -49.66
C GLN A 417 26.71 13.85 -50.47
N TYR A 418 26.70 13.99 -51.79
CA TYR A 418 26.85 12.93 -52.79
C TYR A 418 28.22 13.07 -53.46
N LEU A 419 28.75 11.96 -53.97
CA LEU A 419 30.06 11.89 -54.59
C LEU A 419 29.90 11.49 -56.05
N SER A 420 30.21 12.41 -56.97
CA SER A 420 30.31 12.09 -58.39
C SER A 420 31.72 11.60 -58.69
N VAL A 421 31.88 10.31 -58.99
CA VAL A 421 33.17 9.71 -59.38
C VAL A 421 33.12 9.36 -60.86
N LEU A 422 33.82 10.12 -61.70
CA LEU A 422 34.01 9.80 -63.11
C LEU A 422 35.44 9.27 -63.32
N PRO A 423 35.67 8.21 -64.13
CA PRO A 423 36.98 7.53 -64.20
C PRO A 423 38.19 8.39 -64.62
N GLU A 424 37.97 9.58 -65.19
CA GLU A 424 39.01 10.49 -65.70
C GLU A 424 38.99 11.87 -65.04
N ARG A 425 38.12 12.09 -64.04
CA ARG A 425 38.05 13.35 -63.28
C ARG A 425 38.24 13.06 -61.80
N ALA A 426 38.82 14.02 -61.09
CA ALA A 426 38.81 14.00 -59.64
C ALA A 426 37.36 13.90 -59.14
N ALA A 427 37.14 13.15 -58.06
CA ALA A 427 35.79 13.03 -57.52
C ALA A 427 35.27 14.40 -57.09
N GLU A 428 34.05 14.71 -57.51
CA GLU A 428 33.38 15.96 -57.19
C GLU A 428 32.28 15.72 -56.16
N THR A 429 32.12 16.67 -55.25
CA THR A 429 31.12 16.57 -54.18
C THR A 429 29.93 17.45 -54.49
N LEU A 430 28.74 16.86 -54.45
CA LEU A 430 27.46 17.56 -54.62
C LEU A 430 26.76 17.63 -53.28
N LEU A 431 26.42 18.82 -52.83
CA LEU A 431 25.64 19.00 -51.60
C LEU A 431 24.18 19.28 -51.97
N ALA A 432 23.30 18.36 -51.61
CA ALA A 432 21.86 18.53 -51.74
C ALA A 432 21.27 18.99 -50.41
N MET A 433 20.44 20.03 -50.45
CA MET A 433 19.61 20.43 -49.31
C MET A 433 18.15 20.24 -49.65
N GLY A 434 17.35 19.85 -48.67
CA GLY A 434 15.97 19.49 -48.93
C GLY A 434 15.12 19.28 -47.69
N ALA A 435 13.83 19.05 -47.92
CA ALA A 435 12.89 18.71 -46.86
C ALA A 435 13.05 17.24 -46.48
N SER A 436 12.86 16.93 -45.20
CA SER A 436 12.91 15.56 -44.68
C SER A 436 11.69 15.31 -43.79
N ALA A 437 11.06 14.16 -43.96
CA ALA A 437 9.89 13.74 -43.20
C ALA A 437 10.10 12.31 -42.69
N GLY A 438 9.55 11.96 -41.55
CA GLY A 438 9.67 10.61 -41.03
C GLY A 438 8.75 10.30 -39.86
N ILE A 439 8.85 9.08 -39.38
CA ILE A 439 8.07 8.59 -38.25
C ILE A 439 8.89 7.59 -37.45
N ASP A 440 8.87 7.71 -36.12
CA ASP A 440 9.41 6.74 -35.16
C ASP A 440 8.22 6.09 -34.43
N ILE A 441 8.10 4.78 -34.54
CA ILE A 441 7.13 3.97 -33.80
C ILE A 441 7.89 3.20 -32.75
N ARG A 442 7.66 3.49 -31.47
CA ARG A 442 8.40 2.90 -30.34
C ARG A 442 7.50 2.11 -29.42
N LYS A 443 7.88 0.88 -29.11
CA LYS A 443 7.34 0.10 -28.00
C LYS A 443 8.28 0.19 -26.80
N GLN A 444 7.80 0.78 -25.71
CA GLN A 444 8.49 0.70 -24.42
C GLN A 444 8.14 -0.61 -23.74
N LEU A 445 9.13 -1.33 -23.23
CA LEU A 445 8.97 -2.68 -22.69
C LEU A 445 9.22 -2.73 -21.18
N SER A 446 10.00 -1.79 -20.66
CA SER A 446 10.19 -1.53 -19.23
C SER A 446 10.61 -0.07 -19.01
N GLU A 447 10.94 0.36 -17.80
CA GLU A 447 11.53 1.70 -17.60
C GLU A 447 12.87 1.87 -18.30
N LYS A 448 13.59 0.77 -18.54
CA LYS A 448 14.94 0.77 -19.09
C LYS A 448 15.01 0.40 -20.56
N TRP A 449 14.05 -0.35 -21.08
CA TRP A 449 14.17 -0.98 -22.39
C TRP A 449 13.04 -0.60 -23.35
N SER A 450 13.41 -0.31 -24.60
CA SER A 450 12.48 -0.03 -25.68
C SER A 450 12.99 -0.53 -27.02
N VAL A 451 12.06 -0.73 -27.96
CA VAL A 451 12.32 -1.09 -29.34
C VAL A 451 11.55 -0.12 -30.23
N SER A 452 12.17 0.38 -31.29
CA SER A 452 11.55 1.31 -32.24
C SER A 452 11.78 0.88 -33.67
N GLY A 453 10.76 1.06 -34.51
CA GLY A 453 10.87 1.09 -35.97
C GLY A 453 10.88 2.54 -36.44
N LYS A 454 11.75 2.88 -37.39
CA LYS A 454 11.86 4.25 -37.91
C LYS A 454 11.83 4.26 -39.42
N PHE A 455 11.10 5.22 -39.98
CA PHE A 455 11.08 5.52 -41.40
C PHE A 455 11.40 7.00 -41.60
N ALA A 456 12.18 7.31 -42.64
CA ALA A 456 12.39 8.69 -43.06
C ALA A 456 12.54 8.77 -44.59
N TYR A 457 12.05 9.87 -45.16
CA TYR A 457 12.13 10.20 -46.56
C TYR A 457 12.69 11.61 -46.72
N PHE A 458 13.66 11.78 -47.59
CA PHE A 458 14.29 13.04 -47.93
C PHE A 458 13.93 13.46 -49.35
N MET A 459 13.60 14.73 -49.54
CA MET A 459 13.29 15.30 -50.84
C MET A 459 14.30 16.40 -51.14
N PRO A 460 15.27 16.18 -52.05
CA PRO A 460 16.23 17.22 -52.43
C PRO A 460 15.49 18.37 -53.13
N LEU A 461 15.79 19.60 -52.72
CA LEU A 461 15.15 20.82 -53.24
C LEU A 461 16.16 21.80 -53.85
N SER A 462 17.41 21.77 -53.38
CA SER A 462 18.51 22.53 -53.96
C SER A 462 19.79 21.72 -54.01
N LEU A 463 20.67 22.10 -54.93
CA LEU A 463 22.01 21.56 -55.09
C LEU A 463 23.03 22.68 -55.06
N SER A 464 24.23 22.34 -54.60
CA SER A 464 25.44 23.14 -54.75
C SER A 464 26.62 22.23 -55.10
N GLY A 465 27.58 22.78 -55.84
CA GLY A 465 28.66 22.03 -56.48
C GLY A 465 28.58 22.12 -58.01
N ASN A 466 29.08 21.10 -58.71
CA ASN A 466 29.07 21.05 -60.18
C ASN A 466 27.69 20.62 -60.73
N ALA A 467 26.63 21.37 -60.41
CA ALA A 467 25.26 21.12 -60.85
C ALA A 467 24.50 22.44 -61.08
N GLU A 468 23.76 22.52 -62.18
CA GLU A 468 22.85 23.65 -62.49
C GLU A 468 21.46 23.45 -61.87
N SER A 469 20.91 22.24 -61.93
CA SER A 469 19.56 21.96 -61.39
C SER A 469 19.35 20.48 -61.02
N ILE A 470 18.38 20.23 -60.14
CA ILE A 470 17.90 18.88 -59.81
C ILE A 470 16.89 18.44 -60.88
N THR A 471 16.97 17.19 -61.33
CA THR A 471 15.93 16.58 -62.18
C THR A 471 15.14 15.50 -61.42
N GLY A 472 13.92 15.24 -61.88
CA GLY A 472 13.03 14.24 -61.27
C GLY A 472 13.38 12.79 -61.62
N ASP A 473 14.21 12.56 -62.64
CA ASP A 473 14.39 11.26 -63.29
C ASP A 473 14.89 10.15 -62.34
N ALA A 474 15.65 10.53 -61.31
CA ALA A 474 16.10 9.60 -60.27
C ALA A 474 16.06 10.17 -58.85
N SER A 475 15.57 11.39 -58.58
CA SER A 475 15.65 12.03 -57.24
C SER A 475 14.61 11.53 -56.21
N TYR A 476 13.93 10.42 -56.48
CA TYR A 476 12.80 9.91 -55.69
C TYR A 476 13.12 8.73 -54.75
N ARG A 477 14.33 8.13 -54.81
CA ARG A 477 14.71 6.98 -53.98
C ARG A 477 15.52 7.43 -52.76
N ASN A 478 14.95 8.28 -51.91
CA ASN A 478 15.62 8.86 -50.74
C ASN A 478 14.96 8.42 -49.43
N ALA A 479 14.77 7.11 -49.26
CA ALA A 479 14.06 6.52 -48.13
C ALA A 479 15.00 5.69 -47.23
N SER A 480 14.75 5.75 -45.93
CA SER A 480 15.40 4.89 -44.93
C SER A 480 14.36 4.22 -44.05
N LEU A 481 14.60 2.96 -43.70
CA LEU A 481 13.78 2.16 -42.81
C LEU A 481 14.71 1.40 -41.86
N GLY A 482 14.43 1.40 -40.57
CA GLY A 482 15.24 0.64 -39.63
C GLY A 482 14.53 0.26 -38.34
N ILE A 483 15.20 -0.59 -37.58
CA ILE A 483 14.80 -1.02 -36.25
C ILE A 483 15.94 -0.70 -35.27
N GLN A 484 15.59 -0.29 -34.06
CA GLN A 484 16.54 0.09 -33.02
C GLN A 484 16.03 -0.39 -31.66
N GLY A 485 16.91 -1.02 -30.89
CA GLY A 485 16.70 -1.28 -29.47
C GLY A 485 17.48 -0.26 -28.63
N GLN A 486 16.88 0.20 -27.53
CA GLN A 486 17.52 1.11 -26.58
C GLN A 486 17.41 0.56 -25.15
N TYR A 487 18.51 0.62 -24.41
CA TYR A 487 18.60 0.19 -23.02
C TYR A 487 19.25 1.26 -22.14
N TRP A 488 18.60 1.65 -21.05
CA TRP A 488 19.11 2.60 -20.07
C TRP A 488 19.84 1.87 -18.93
N LEU A 489 21.14 2.10 -18.79
CA LEU A 489 21.95 1.57 -17.70
C LEU A 489 21.52 2.23 -16.37
N ASN A 490 21.33 3.54 -16.41
CA ASN A 490 20.83 4.36 -15.31
C ASN A 490 19.97 5.52 -15.86
N LYS A 491 19.58 6.48 -15.00
CA LYS A 491 18.69 7.59 -15.37
C LYS A 491 19.27 8.56 -16.42
N ASN A 492 20.59 8.56 -16.63
CA ASN A 492 21.31 9.47 -17.52
C ASN A 492 22.04 8.78 -18.68
N ILE A 493 22.45 7.51 -18.54
CA ILE A 493 23.28 6.82 -19.53
C ILE A 493 22.52 5.63 -20.11
N GLY A 494 22.47 5.57 -21.44
CA GLY A 494 21.88 4.48 -22.19
C GLY A 494 22.77 4.02 -23.34
N LEU A 495 22.45 2.84 -23.85
CA LEU A 495 23.03 2.24 -25.03
C LEU A 495 21.91 2.01 -26.04
N SER A 496 22.22 2.12 -27.32
CA SER A 496 21.31 1.63 -28.35
C SER A 496 22.05 0.94 -29.46
N ALA A 497 21.39 -0.02 -30.09
CA ALA A 497 21.89 -0.67 -31.29
C ALA A 497 20.74 -0.95 -32.25
N GLY A 498 21.05 -1.08 -33.52
CA GLY A 498 20.02 -1.37 -34.51
C GLY A 498 20.58 -1.54 -35.90
N MET A 499 19.65 -1.65 -36.85
CA MET A 499 19.94 -1.78 -38.27
C MET A 499 19.02 -0.89 -39.09
N TYR A 500 19.54 -0.37 -40.20
CA TYR A 500 18.78 0.39 -41.17
C TYR A 500 19.07 -0.12 -42.57
N ALA A 501 18.05 -0.10 -43.42
CA ALA A 501 18.18 -0.15 -44.87
C ALA A 501 17.93 1.26 -45.40
N GLU A 502 18.76 1.70 -46.32
CA GLU A 502 18.72 3.03 -46.88
C GLU A 502 18.90 2.96 -48.38
N LYS A 503 18.06 3.72 -49.08
CA LYS A 503 18.20 4.02 -50.49
C LYS A 503 18.35 5.54 -50.61
N ARG A 504 19.36 5.96 -51.36
CA ARG A 504 19.58 7.35 -51.74
C ARG A 504 19.71 7.44 -53.25
N SER A 505 19.20 8.52 -53.80
CA SER A 505 19.45 8.84 -55.20
C SER A 505 19.35 10.33 -55.45
N ILE A 506 20.12 10.81 -56.42
CA ILE A 506 20.03 12.19 -56.89
C ILE A 506 20.21 12.19 -58.41
N SER A 507 19.38 12.95 -59.10
CA SER A 507 19.50 13.24 -60.51
C SER A 507 19.72 14.74 -60.69
N TYR A 508 20.70 15.14 -61.49
CA TYR A 508 21.07 16.54 -61.66
C TYR A 508 21.59 16.82 -63.06
N LEU A 509 21.48 18.06 -63.52
CA LEU A 509 22.08 18.53 -64.77
C LEU A 509 23.42 19.20 -64.47
N PRO A 510 24.55 18.65 -64.94
CA PRO A 510 25.83 19.35 -64.90
C PRO A 510 25.81 20.63 -65.75
N PRO A 511 26.66 21.63 -65.40
CA PRO A 511 26.77 22.85 -66.17
C PRO A 511 27.07 22.63 -67.66
N GLY A 512 26.29 23.28 -68.52
CA GLY A 512 26.46 23.20 -69.98
C GLY A 512 26.09 21.85 -70.61
N THR A 513 25.34 20.98 -69.92
CA THR A 513 24.88 19.69 -70.44
C THR A 513 23.36 19.64 -70.56
N THR A 514 22.84 18.83 -71.48
CA THR A 514 21.40 18.62 -71.69
C THR A 514 20.88 17.30 -71.12
N ALA A 515 21.77 16.46 -70.58
CA ALA A 515 21.46 15.12 -70.11
C ALA A 515 21.76 14.99 -68.61
N ALA A 516 20.78 14.49 -67.86
CA ALA A 516 20.87 14.41 -66.40
C ALA A 516 21.77 13.25 -65.95
N GLU A 517 22.70 13.55 -65.05
CA GLU A 517 23.52 12.58 -64.33
C GLU A 517 22.72 11.98 -63.18
N GLN A 518 22.87 10.68 -62.97
CA GLN A 518 22.15 9.95 -61.91
C GLN A 518 23.13 9.24 -61.00
N LEU A 519 22.94 9.44 -59.70
CA LEU A 519 23.71 8.84 -58.63
C LEU A 519 22.76 8.02 -57.76
N PHE A 520 23.09 6.76 -57.53
CA PHE A 520 22.37 5.87 -56.63
C PHE A 520 23.30 5.35 -55.55
N MET A 521 22.77 5.26 -54.35
CA MET A 521 23.47 4.65 -53.24
C MET A 521 22.50 3.88 -52.36
N ASP A 522 22.67 2.57 -52.35
CA ASP A 522 21.87 1.67 -51.52
C ASP A 522 22.80 1.05 -50.46
N GLY A 523 22.30 0.88 -49.24
CA GLY A 523 23.08 0.23 -48.19
C GLY A 523 22.23 -0.26 -47.04
N THR A 524 22.78 -1.22 -46.32
CA THR A 524 22.28 -1.65 -45.01
C THR A 524 23.38 -1.40 -44.00
N TYR A 525 23.05 -0.87 -42.82
CA TYR A 525 24.03 -0.57 -41.81
C TYR A 525 23.59 -0.98 -40.42
N PHE A 526 24.56 -1.45 -39.64
CA PHE A 526 24.41 -1.68 -38.22
C PHE A 526 25.06 -0.51 -37.48
N PHE A 527 24.46 -0.13 -36.36
CA PHE A 527 25.03 0.91 -35.51
C PHE A 527 24.95 0.56 -34.04
N GLY A 528 25.85 1.15 -33.28
CA GLY A 528 25.82 1.22 -31.83
C GLY A 528 25.96 2.67 -31.39
N SER A 529 25.27 3.05 -30.31
CA SER A 529 25.30 4.39 -29.75
C SER A 529 25.43 4.37 -28.24
N ILE A 530 26.18 5.33 -27.72
CA ILE A 530 26.12 5.75 -26.31
C ILE A 530 25.23 6.98 -26.24
N ILE A 531 24.27 6.96 -25.32
CA ILE A 531 23.24 7.99 -25.17
C ILE A 531 23.38 8.60 -23.78
N TYR A 532 23.36 9.92 -23.70
CA TYR A 532 23.27 10.68 -22.47
C TYR A 532 21.97 11.48 -22.44
N SER A 533 21.06 11.16 -21.51
CA SER A 533 19.88 11.98 -21.22
C SER A 533 20.17 13.02 -20.15
N PHE A 534 19.59 14.19 -20.35
CA PHE A 534 19.55 15.26 -19.37
C PHE A 534 18.09 15.54 -19.01
N THR A 535 17.83 15.91 -17.74
CA THR A 535 16.54 16.40 -17.25
C THR A 535 16.62 17.91 -17.05
N LYS A 536 15.51 18.64 -17.22
CA LYS A 536 15.41 20.05 -16.79
C LYS A 536 15.65 20.19 -15.30
#